data_AF-A0A915A847-F1
#
_entry.id   AF-A0A915A847-F1
#
_cell.length_a   1.000
_cell.length_b   1.000
_cell.length_c   1.000
_cell.angle_alpha   90.00
_cell.angle_beta   90.00
_cell.angle_gamma   90.00
#
_symmetry.space_group_name_H-M   'P 1'
#
loop_
_entity.id
_entity.type
_entity.pdbx_description
1 polymer ?
#
loop_
_entity_poly.entity_id
_entity_poly.type
_entity_poly.pdbx_seq_one_letter_code
_entity_poly.pdbx_strand_id
1 'polypeptide(L)'
;MSDNHPQLHGEGSILPVQSAGSSTHSVTGGSKIQAAGANGEIQHVIYLAENIGTLYNSADCSDVMLKVEGVVFPAHRVILAARSEYFRALLFNGMRETRDTEVELVDTPVNGFKMLLKYIYTGKLSLSSLKEELVLDILGLAHKYGFSELELSISEYLKAVLNVRNMCTIYDAAHLYSLWSLSDVCLNFADKHASEVLSTQGFLQLSASAVELMIQRDSLCAPEIDIFRAVREWVRQHPQQVEEADMILAKLRLPLMKLDDLLNVVRPSGLLSSDAILDAIKEQQEKKSVELTYRGFLLPDVNVATVAFNASVLTEVSVALN
;
A
#
# COMPACT_ATOMS: atom_id res chain seq x y z
N MET A 1 -39.53 39.87 -46.87
CA MET A 1 -40.62 40.09 -47.83
C MET A 1 -41.33 38.76 -47.94
N SER A 2 -42.33 38.54 -47.08
CA SER A 2 -43.78 38.55 -47.42
C SER A 2 -44.16 37.16 -47.97
N ASP A 3 -45.14 36.37 -47.49
CA ASP A 3 -46.42 36.58 -46.82
C ASP A 3 -46.78 35.29 -46.03
N ASN A 4 -47.31 35.34 -44.80
CA ASN A 4 -48.74 35.39 -44.43
C ASN A 4 -49.66 34.24 -44.94
N HIS A 5 -50.15 33.46 -43.96
CA HIS A 5 -51.31 32.53 -43.86
C HIS A 5 -52.64 33.02 -44.51
N PRO A 6 -53.82 32.33 -44.47
CA PRO A 6 -54.23 30.97 -43.96
C PRO A 6 -55.20 30.19 -44.90
N GLN A 7 -55.67 28.99 -44.54
CA GLN A 7 -57.12 28.68 -44.44
C GLN A 7 -57.43 27.27 -43.89
N LEU A 8 -58.41 27.26 -42.99
CA LEU A 8 -59.05 26.14 -42.30
C LEU A 8 -60.26 25.66 -43.11
N HIS A 9 -60.53 24.36 -43.08
CA HIS A 9 -61.90 23.84 -43.05
C HIS A 9 -61.98 22.75 -41.99
N GLY A 10 -62.76 23.02 -40.95
CA GLY A 10 -63.24 22.02 -40.01
C GLY A 10 -64.62 21.54 -40.41
N GLU A 11 -64.90 20.28 -40.15
CA GLU A 11 -66.20 19.80 -39.72
C GLU A 11 -65.97 18.82 -38.59
N GLY A 12 -66.61 19.09 -37.45
CA GLY A 12 -66.52 18.28 -36.24
C GLY A 12 -67.67 17.31 -36.11
N SER A 13 -67.48 16.30 -35.27
CA SER A 13 -68.57 15.64 -34.56
C SER A 13 -68.04 14.93 -33.30
N ILE A 14 -68.23 15.61 -32.18
CA ILE A 14 -68.86 15.17 -30.92
C ILE A 14 -68.32 13.91 -30.19
N LEU A 15 -67.93 14.15 -28.92
CA LEU A 15 -67.46 13.24 -27.86
C LEU A 15 -68.50 12.18 -27.43
N PRO A 16 -68.11 11.13 -26.68
CA PRO A 16 -68.07 11.28 -25.22
C PRO A 16 -66.82 10.71 -24.51
N VAL A 17 -66.62 11.28 -23.32
CA VAL A 17 -65.64 11.05 -22.25
C VAL A 17 -65.50 9.58 -21.83
N GLN A 18 -64.26 9.10 -21.60
CA GLN A 18 -63.96 8.17 -20.50
C GLN A 18 -62.46 8.09 -20.12
N SER A 19 -62.20 8.40 -18.85
CA SER A 19 -61.16 7.97 -17.91
C SER A 19 -59.67 7.92 -18.30
N ALA A 20 -58.89 8.61 -17.47
CA ALA A 20 -57.44 8.59 -17.33
C ALA A 20 -56.83 7.18 -17.26
N GLY A 21 -55.83 6.93 -18.11
CA GLY A 21 -54.94 5.78 -18.06
C GLY A 21 -53.55 6.21 -17.61
N SER A 22 -53.25 5.93 -16.34
CA SER A 22 -51.94 6.03 -15.72
C SER A 22 -50.94 5.08 -16.40
N SER A 23 -49.92 5.62 -17.06
CA SER A 23 -48.74 4.86 -17.50
C SER A 23 -47.79 4.68 -16.32
N THR A 24 -47.99 3.59 -15.58
CA THR A 24 -47.08 3.11 -14.53
C THR A 24 -45.82 2.53 -15.17
N HIS A 25 -44.68 3.21 -15.04
CA HIS A 25 -43.39 2.54 -15.11
C HIS A 25 -43.19 1.74 -13.83
N SER A 26 -43.06 0.43 -14.00
CA SER A 26 -42.89 -0.57 -12.96
C SER A 26 -41.59 -0.36 -12.17
N VAL A 27 -41.72 0.15 -10.95
CA VAL A 27 -40.66 0.04 -9.92
C VAL A 27 -40.82 -1.34 -9.28
N THR A 28 -40.05 -2.32 -9.75
CA THR A 28 -39.85 -3.59 -9.04
C THR A 28 -38.80 -3.37 -7.96
N GLY A 29 -39.21 -2.73 -6.86
CA GLY A 29 -38.43 -2.60 -5.62
C GLY A 29 -39.09 -3.42 -4.52
N GLY A 30 -39.02 -4.74 -4.62
CA GLY A 30 -39.55 -5.65 -3.60
C GLY A 30 -38.73 -5.57 -2.32
N SER A 31 -39.07 -4.64 -1.43
CA SER A 31 -38.55 -4.60 -0.07
C SER A 31 -39.26 -5.68 0.75
N LYS A 32 -38.60 -6.84 0.93
CA LYS A 32 -39.04 -7.85 1.90
C LYS A 32 -38.81 -7.29 3.30
N ILE A 33 -39.86 -6.78 3.93
CA ILE A 33 -39.87 -6.44 5.36
C ILE A 33 -39.52 -7.72 6.12
N GLN A 34 -38.34 -7.73 6.76
CA GLN A 34 -37.93 -8.85 7.59
C GLN A 34 -38.71 -8.77 8.90
N ALA A 35 -39.63 -9.71 9.09
CA ALA A 35 -40.44 -9.81 10.30
C ALA A 35 -39.52 -9.91 11.54
N ALA A 36 -39.95 -9.29 12.64
CA ALA A 36 -39.25 -9.24 13.92
C ALA A 36 -38.62 -10.60 14.28
N GLY A 37 -37.37 -10.58 14.76
CA GLY A 37 -36.67 -11.79 15.16
C GLY A 37 -37.47 -12.57 16.20
N ALA A 38 -37.34 -13.89 16.21
CA ALA A 38 -38.08 -14.79 17.10
C ALA A 38 -37.83 -14.53 18.61
N ASN A 39 -36.90 -13.63 18.96
CA ASN A 39 -36.58 -13.14 20.30
C ASN A 39 -37.24 -11.79 20.65
N GLY A 40 -38.05 -11.21 19.76
CA GLY A 40 -38.66 -9.88 19.93
C GLY A 40 -37.74 -8.71 19.57
N GLU A 41 -36.54 -8.98 19.06
CA GLU A 41 -35.60 -7.94 18.61
C GLU A 41 -35.78 -7.64 17.11
N ILE A 42 -35.83 -6.35 16.78
CA ILE A 42 -35.93 -5.86 15.40
C ILE A 42 -34.55 -5.34 14.96
N GLN A 43 -33.96 -5.97 13.94
CA GLN A 43 -32.63 -5.59 13.43
C GLN A 43 -32.73 -5.07 12.01
N HIS A 44 -32.68 -3.75 11.84
CA HIS A 44 -32.70 -3.07 10.53
C HIS A 44 -31.35 -2.41 10.19
N VAL A 45 -30.25 -2.85 10.80
CA VAL A 45 -28.93 -2.24 10.64
C VAL A 45 -28.48 -2.23 9.17
N ILE A 46 -28.79 -3.28 8.41
CA ILE A 46 -28.49 -3.36 6.97
C ILE A 46 -29.24 -2.28 6.20
N TYR A 47 -30.56 -2.13 6.43
CA TYR A 47 -31.37 -1.10 5.77
C TYR A 47 -30.92 0.31 6.14
N LEU A 48 -30.58 0.55 7.41
CA LEU A 48 -30.01 1.83 7.85
C LEU A 48 -28.71 2.14 7.10
N ALA A 49 -27.80 1.17 6.99
CA ALA A 49 -26.55 1.34 6.25
C ALA A 49 -26.78 1.57 4.75
N GLU A 50 -27.78 0.91 4.15
CA GLU A 50 -28.17 1.14 2.75
C GLU A 50 -28.76 2.54 2.55
N ASN A 51 -29.62 3.01 3.46
CA ASN A 51 -30.23 4.34 3.40
C ASN A 51 -29.19 5.46 3.60
N ILE A 52 -28.22 5.28 4.51
CA ILE A 52 -27.09 6.22 4.63
C ILE A 52 -26.22 6.12 3.37
N GLY A 53 -26.02 4.91 2.85
CA GLY A 53 -25.27 4.66 1.62
C GLY A 53 -25.80 5.40 0.39
N THR A 54 -27.12 5.65 0.29
CA THR A 54 -27.70 6.42 -0.82
C THR A 54 -27.31 7.90 -0.81
N LEU A 55 -26.83 8.42 0.32
CA LEU A 55 -26.35 9.80 0.45
C LEU A 55 -24.91 9.99 -0.08
N TYR A 56 -24.21 8.90 -0.41
CA TYR A 56 -22.87 8.98 -0.98
C TYR A 56 -22.87 9.82 -2.26
N ASN A 57 -22.07 10.89 -2.25
CA ASN A 57 -21.91 11.80 -3.39
C ASN A 57 -23.26 12.37 -3.91
N SER A 58 -24.23 12.52 -3.02
CA SER A 58 -25.50 13.19 -3.28
C SER A 58 -25.45 14.64 -2.79
N ALA A 59 -26.06 15.56 -3.54
CA ALA A 59 -26.23 16.94 -3.11
C ALA A 59 -27.35 17.10 -2.07
N ASP A 60 -28.28 16.14 -2.01
CA ASP A 60 -29.42 16.17 -1.08
C ASP A 60 -28.92 16.20 0.37
N CYS A 61 -29.33 17.21 1.14
CA CYS A 61 -28.92 17.41 2.53
C CYS A 61 -27.41 17.58 2.77
N SER A 62 -26.60 17.72 1.70
CA SER A 62 -25.17 18.01 1.84
C SER A 62 -24.95 19.39 2.45
N ASP A 63 -24.06 19.47 3.43
CA ASP A 63 -23.75 20.67 4.21
C ASP A 63 -22.25 21.03 4.14
N VAL A 64 -21.47 20.28 3.35
CA VAL A 64 -20.06 20.57 3.04
C VAL A 64 -19.68 20.01 1.66
N MET A 65 -18.77 20.71 0.98
CA MET A 65 -18.15 20.33 -0.28
C MET A 65 -16.67 20.04 -0.03
N LEU A 66 -16.23 18.80 -0.23
CA LEU A 66 -14.82 18.42 -0.09
C LEU A 66 -14.13 18.54 -1.45
N LYS A 67 -13.10 19.39 -1.54
CA LYS A 67 -12.31 19.58 -2.74
C LYS A 67 -11.00 18.78 -2.65
N VAL A 68 -10.77 17.90 -3.62
CA VAL A 68 -9.61 17.01 -3.69
C VAL A 68 -9.06 17.03 -5.11
N GLU A 69 -7.81 17.49 -5.28
CA GLU A 69 -7.17 17.63 -6.60
C GLU A 69 -8.06 18.36 -7.63
N GLY A 70 -8.79 19.39 -7.18
CA GLY A 70 -9.72 20.16 -8.00
C GLY A 70 -11.09 19.52 -8.26
N VAL A 71 -11.30 18.26 -7.85
CA VAL A 71 -12.61 17.59 -7.90
C VAL A 71 -13.40 17.87 -6.62
N VAL A 72 -14.67 18.21 -6.76
CA VAL A 72 -15.55 18.56 -5.64
C VAL A 72 -16.51 17.42 -5.34
N PHE A 73 -16.61 17.04 -4.06
CA PHE A 73 -17.48 16.00 -3.55
C PHE A 73 -18.49 16.58 -2.55
N PRO A 74 -19.80 16.59 -2.84
CA PRO A 74 -20.81 16.91 -1.82
C PRO A 74 -20.81 15.84 -0.73
N ALA A 75 -20.85 16.28 0.52
CA ALA A 75 -20.80 15.41 1.68
C ALA A 75 -21.57 15.97 2.88
N HIS A 76 -21.63 15.16 3.94
CA HIS A 76 -22.42 15.39 5.14
C HIS A 76 -21.51 15.41 6.36
N ARG A 77 -21.41 16.56 7.03
CA ARG A 77 -20.49 16.78 8.16
C ARG A 77 -20.73 15.79 9.29
N VAL A 78 -22.00 15.51 9.59
CA VAL A 78 -22.39 14.56 10.65
C VAL A 78 -21.90 13.14 10.36
N ILE A 79 -21.97 12.69 9.10
CA ILE A 79 -21.51 11.34 8.71
C ILE A 79 -19.99 11.27 8.76
N LEU A 80 -19.30 12.27 8.19
CA LEU A 80 -17.83 12.33 8.22
C LEU A 80 -17.31 12.33 9.66
N ALA A 81 -17.85 13.19 10.52
CA ALA A 81 -17.48 13.25 11.92
C ALA A 81 -17.80 11.95 12.66
N ALA A 82 -18.98 11.36 12.46
CA ALA A 82 -19.35 10.09 13.09
C ALA A 82 -18.37 8.94 12.75
N ARG A 83 -17.73 9.00 11.59
CA ARG A 83 -16.87 7.93 11.08
C ARG A 83 -15.38 8.18 11.30
N SER A 84 -14.97 9.40 11.65
CA SER A 84 -13.56 9.76 11.83
C SER A 84 -13.39 10.96 12.76
N GLU A 85 -12.53 10.80 13.77
CA GLU A 85 -12.16 11.90 14.67
C GLU A 85 -11.42 13.03 13.97
N TYR A 86 -10.65 12.72 12.92
CA TYR A 86 -10.02 13.74 12.08
C TYR A 86 -11.07 14.67 11.46
N PHE A 87 -12.09 14.09 10.81
CA PHE A 87 -13.14 14.89 10.19
C PHE A 87 -14.02 15.59 11.24
N ARG A 88 -14.25 14.98 12.41
CA ARG A 88 -14.91 15.66 13.53
C ARG A 88 -14.14 16.91 13.94
N ALA A 89 -12.83 16.78 14.14
CA ALA A 89 -11.98 17.90 14.51
C ALA A 89 -11.98 19.00 13.44
N LEU A 90 -11.82 18.62 12.18
CA LEU A 90 -11.81 19.54 11.03
C LEU A 90 -13.11 20.36 10.93
N LEU A 91 -14.26 19.70 11.12
CA LEU A 91 -15.58 20.29 10.84
C LEU A 91 -16.29 20.86 12.07
N PHE A 92 -15.86 20.55 13.29
CA PHE A 92 -16.60 20.96 14.50
C PHE A 92 -15.74 21.63 15.59
N ASN A 93 -14.41 21.69 15.48
CA ASN A 93 -13.56 22.32 16.52
C ASN A 93 -13.43 23.86 16.41
N GLY A 94 -14.26 24.53 15.61
CA GLY A 94 -14.35 26.01 15.60
C GLY A 94 -13.25 26.72 14.80
N MET A 95 -12.50 25.99 13.97
CA MET A 95 -11.53 26.56 13.01
C MET A 95 -12.25 27.16 11.79
N ARG A 96 -11.51 27.78 10.86
CA ARG A 96 -12.11 28.45 9.69
C ARG A 96 -13.00 27.49 8.87
N GLU A 97 -12.52 26.26 8.70
CA GLU A 97 -13.17 25.15 8.00
C GLU A 97 -14.49 24.73 8.66
N THR A 98 -14.70 25.09 9.94
CA THR A 98 -15.98 24.86 10.63
C THR A 98 -17.10 25.77 10.09
N ARG A 99 -16.76 26.88 9.44
CA ARG A 99 -17.73 27.84 8.87
C ARG A 99 -17.82 27.76 7.34
N ASP A 100 -16.79 27.20 6.71
CA ASP A 100 -16.72 27.09 5.26
C ASP A 100 -17.60 25.95 4.74
N THR A 101 -18.33 26.24 3.65
CA THR A 101 -19.10 25.22 2.92
C THR A 101 -18.23 24.43 1.94
N GLU A 102 -17.01 24.89 1.65
CA GLU A 102 -16.03 24.21 0.81
C GLU A 102 -14.72 24.02 1.60
N VAL A 103 -14.24 22.79 1.67
CA VAL A 103 -13.04 22.41 2.42
C VAL A 103 -12.10 21.65 1.49
N GLU A 104 -10.89 22.19 1.29
CA GLU A 104 -9.86 21.56 0.46
C GLU A 104 -9.03 20.55 1.29
N LEU A 105 -8.93 19.31 0.79
CA LEU A 105 -8.10 18.28 1.37
C LEU A 105 -6.80 18.18 0.57
N VAL A 106 -5.73 18.76 1.12
CA VAL A 106 -4.39 18.79 0.53
C VAL A 106 -3.74 17.40 0.60
N ASP A 107 -2.81 17.08 -0.30
CA ASP A 107 -2.04 15.82 -0.34
C ASP A 107 -2.92 14.57 -0.26
N THR A 108 -3.97 14.54 -1.07
CA THR A 108 -5.00 13.50 -1.03
C THR A 108 -5.27 13.02 -2.45
N PRO A 109 -4.85 11.79 -2.82
CA PRO A 109 -5.12 11.26 -4.16
C PRO A 109 -6.61 11.06 -4.37
N VAL A 110 -7.16 11.66 -5.44
CA VAL A 110 -8.61 11.71 -5.69
C VAL A 110 -9.24 10.33 -5.83
N ASN A 111 -8.54 9.38 -6.46
CA ASN A 111 -9.06 8.02 -6.68
C ASN A 111 -9.15 7.25 -5.36
N GLY A 112 -8.12 7.31 -4.53
CA GLY A 112 -8.14 6.73 -3.18
C GLY A 112 -9.22 7.36 -2.32
N PHE A 113 -9.35 8.69 -2.39
CA PHE A 113 -10.35 9.42 -1.60
C PHE A 113 -11.78 9.07 -1.99
N LYS A 114 -12.07 8.93 -3.28
CA LYS A 114 -13.38 8.49 -3.76
C LYS A 114 -13.77 7.12 -3.17
N MET A 115 -12.83 6.20 -3.09
CA MET A 115 -13.05 4.87 -2.50
C MET A 115 -13.25 4.95 -0.99
N LEU A 116 -12.43 5.76 -0.29
CA LEU A 116 -12.59 5.99 1.15
C LEU A 116 -13.92 6.67 1.46
N LEU A 117 -14.33 7.69 0.71
CA LEU A 117 -15.61 8.36 0.89
C LEU A 117 -16.77 7.40 0.70
N LYS A 118 -16.72 6.51 -0.30
CA LYS A 118 -17.73 5.45 -0.45
C LYS A 118 -17.74 4.51 0.75
N TYR A 119 -16.58 4.14 1.28
CA TYR A 119 -16.48 3.32 2.49
C TYR A 119 -17.06 4.03 3.71
N ILE A 120 -16.85 5.33 3.88
CA ILE A 120 -17.40 6.13 4.99
C ILE A 120 -18.94 5.99 5.05
N TYR A 121 -19.61 6.06 3.91
CA TYR A 121 -21.09 6.01 3.83
C TYR A 121 -21.66 4.60 3.85
N THR A 122 -20.93 3.62 3.30
CA THR A 122 -21.48 2.28 3.06
C THR A 122 -20.92 1.20 3.98
N GLY A 123 -19.78 1.45 4.63
CA GLY A 123 -19.00 0.45 5.36
C GLY A 123 -18.40 -0.64 4.46
N LYS A 124 -18.46 -0.51 3.14
CA LYS A 124 -18.07 -1.54 2.17
C LYS A 124 -16.90 -1.06 1.32
N LEU A 125 -15.87 -1.92 1.23
CA LEU A 125 -14.75 -1.75 0.32
C LEU A 125 -14.35 -3.12 -0.23
N SER A 126 -14.11 -3.22 -1.54
CA SER A 126 -13.65 -4.45 -2.19
C SER A 126 -12.26 -4.19 -2.76
N LEU A 127 -11.24 -4.82 -2.16
CA LEU A 127 -9.84 -4.61 -2.52
C LEU A 127 -9.38 -5.52 -3.67
N SER A 128 -9.99 -6.70 -3.81
CA SER A 128 -9.56 -7.76 -4.75
C SER A 128 -9.60 -7.39 -6.23
N SER A 129 -10.36 -6.35 -6.59
CA SER A 129 -10.47 -5.86 -7.97
C SER A 129 -9.66 -4.58 -8.22
N LEU A 130 -9.00 -4.04 -7.19
CA LEU A 130 -8.24 -2.81 -7.28
C LEU A 130 -6.80 -3.08 -7.69
N LYS A 131 -6.20 -2.08 -8.36
CA LYS A 131 -4.76 -2.05 -8.56
C LYS A 131 -4.06 -1.79 -7.24
N GLU A 132 -2.87 -2.35 -7.08
CA GLU A 132 -2.07 -2.22 -5.87
C GLU A 132 -1.81 -0.77 -5.45
N GLU A 133 -1.43 0.10 -6.39
CA GLU A 133 -1.23 1.54 -6.15
C GLU A 133 -2.44 2.17 -5.46
N LEU A 134 -3.66 1.86 -5.93
CA LEU A 134 -4.89 2.38 -5.34
C LEU A 134 -5.17 1.78 -3.96
N VAL A 135 -4.77 0.53 -3.71
CA VAL A 135 -4.87 -0.07 -2.36
C VAL A 135 -3.94 0.65 -1.39
N LEU A 136 -2.71 0.97 -1.80
CA LEU A 136 -1.74 1.72 -1.01
C LEU A 136 -2.17 3.18 -0.79
N ASP A 137 -2.79 3.82 -1.79
CA ASP A 137 -3.41 5.14 -1.62
C ASP A 137 -4.49 5.10 -0.53
N ILE A 138 -5.39 4.10 -0.56
CA ILE A 138 -6.44 3.96 0.44
C ILE A 138 -5.85 3.67 1.82
N LEU A 139 -4.78 2.86 1.90
CA LEU A 139 -4.05 2.62 3.15
C LEU A 139 -3.51 3.94 3.73
N GLY A 140 -2.84 4.76 2.91
CA GLY A 140 -2.32 6.06 3.33
C GLY A 140 -3.41 7.02 3.78
N LEU A 141 -4.56 7.04 3.10
CA LEU A 141 -5.71 7.84 3.52
C LEU A 141 -6.39 7.31 4.79
N ALA A 142 -6.45 5.99 4.97
CA ALA A 142 -6.95 5.39 6.19
C ALA A 142 -6.08 5.80 7.39
N HIS A 143 -4.76 5.76 7.22
CA HIS A 143 -3.80 6.25 8.22
C HIS A 143 -4.00 7.75 8.49
N LYS A 144 -3.94 8.58 7.44
CA LYS A 144 -4.04 10.05 7.52
C LYS A 144 -5.31 10.54 8.20
N TYR A 145 -6.44 9.89 7.93
CA TYR A 145 -7.75 10.29 8.44
C TYR A 145 -8.24 9.45 9.64
N GLY A 146 -7.37 8.60 10.21
CA GLY A 146 -7.63 7.89 11.46
C GLY A 146 -8.65 6.76 11.37
N PHE A 147 -8.69 6.01 10.27
CA PHE A 147 -9.53 4.82 10.07
C PHE A 147 -8.77 3.53 10.43
N SER A 148 -8.45 3.32 11.71
CA SER A 148 -7.61 2.21 12.18
C SER A 148 -8.13 0.81 11.81
N GLU A 149 -9.45 0.58 11.88
CA GLU A 149 -10.04 -0.72 11.49
C GLU A 149 -9.90 -1.01 9.99
N LEU A 150 -9.97 0.05 9.16
CA LEU A 150 -9.76 -0.07 7.72
C LEU A 150 -8.27 -0.30 7.41
N GLU A 151 -7.38 0.43 8.09
CA GLU A 151 -5.92 0.25 7.99
C GLU A 151 -5.50 -1.18 8.34
N LEU A 152 -6.04 -1.74 9.44
CA LEU A 152 -5.83 -3.13 9.83
C LEU A 152 -6.33 -4.10 8.75
N SER A 153 -7.55 -3.89 8.25
CA SER A 153 -8.15 -4.76 7.24
C SER A 153 -7.38 -4.76 5.91
N ILE A 154 -6.90 -3.59 5.48
CA ILE A 154 -6.06 -3.47 4.28
C ILE A 154 -4.69 -4.13 4.53
N SER A 155 -4.11 -3.96 5.72
CA SER A 155 -2.85 -4.60 6.09
C SER A 155 -2.94 -6.13 6.03
N GLU A 156 -4.02 -6.73 6.56
CA GLU A 156 -4.25 -8.18 6.46
C GLU A 156 -4.43 -8.65 5.01
N TYR A 157 -5.11 -7.85 4.18
CA TYR A 157 -5.21 -8.13 2.75
C TYR A 157 -3.84 -8.10 2.06
N LEU A 158 -3.01 -7.09 2.33
CA LEU A 158 -1.66 -6.96 1.75
C LEU A 158 -0.74 -8.12 2.16
N LYS A 159 -0.83 -8.59 3.42
CA LYS A 159 -0.13 -9.81 3.86
C LYS A 159 -0.54 -11.03 3.03
N ALA A 160 -1.82 -11.17 2.70
CA ALA A 160 -2.35 -12.32 1.97
C ALA A 160 -1.99 -12.32 0.47
N VAL A 161 -1.73 -11.16 -0.14
CA VAL A 161 -1.36 -11.02 -1.56
C VAL A 161 0.13 -10.76 -1.80
N LEU A 162 0.92 -10.80 -0.73
CA LEU A 162 2.37 -10.55 -0.77
C LEU A 162 3.09 -11.54 -1.69
N ASN A 163 3.94 -11.01 -2.56
CA ASN A 163 4.78 -11.76 -3.48
C ASN A 163 6.06 -10.98 -3.80
N VAL A 164 7.01 -11.61 -4.49
CA VAL A 164 8.32 -11.00 -4.81
C VAL A 164 8.19 -9.64 -5.52
N ARG A 165 7.20 -9.45 -6.40
CA ARG A 165 7.08 -8.23 -7.21
C ARG A 165 6.59 -7.03 -6.42
N ASN A 166 5.75 -7.26 -5.41
CA ASN A 166 5.13 -6.20 -4.62
C ASN A 166 5.63 -6.10 -3.18
N MET A 167 6.53 -6.99 -2.77
CA MET A 167 7.04 -6.96 -1.41
C MET A 167 7.69 -5.61 -1.08
N CYS A 168 8.53 -5.06 -1.96
CA CYS A 168 9.20 -3.78 -1.71
C CYS A 168 8.21 -2.61 -1.63
N THR A 169 7.21 -2.53 -2.52
CA THR A 169 6.22 -1.45 -2.51
C THR A 169 5.34 -1.49 -1.27
N ILE A 170 4.91 -2.71 -0.86
CA ILE A 170 4.15 -2.91 0.37
C ILE A 170 5.02 -2.60 1.61
N TYR A 171 6.27 -3.04 1.61
CA TYR A 171 7.21 -2.79 2.72
C TYR A 171 7.46 -1.30 2.92
N ASP A 172 7.71 -0.55 1.85
CA ASP A 172 7.98 0.88 1.94
C ASP A 172 6.79 1.65 2.51
N ALA A 173 5.57 1.32 2.05
CA ALA A 173 4.35 1.89 2.61
C ALA A 173 4.14 1.49 4.08
N ALA A 174 4.38 0.23 4.43
CA ALA A 174 4.28 -0.25 5.80
C ALA A 174 5.29 0.45 6.72
N HIS A 175 6.50 0.70 6.23
CA HIS A 175 7.54 1.42 6.95
C HIS A 175 7.15 2.89 7.15
N LEU A 176 6.70 3.57 6.08
CA LEU A 176 6.28 4.97 6.11
C LEU A 176 5.16 5.22 7.13
N TYR A 177 4.16 4.35 7.19
CA TYR A 177 3.03 4.47 8.11
C TYR A 177 3.27 3.76 9.46
N SER A 178 4.49 3.29 9.73
CA SER A 178 4.85 2.58 10.97
C SER A 178 3.97 1.37 11.29
N LEU A 179 3.56 0.62 10.26
CA LEU A 179 2.79 -0.61 10.36
C LEU A 179 3.71 -1.80 10.65
N TRP A 180 4.14 -1.91 11.90
CA TRP A 180 5.16 -2.87 12.35
C TRP A 180 4.85 -4.32 11.98
N SER A 181 3.59 -4.76 12.15
CA SER A 181 3.19 -6.13 11.83
C SER A 181 3.26 -6.44 10.33
N LEU A 182 2.90 -5.48 9.47
CA LEU A 182 3.01 -5.65 8.02
C LEU A 182 4.48 -5.59 7.58
N SER A 183 5.25 -4.66 8.16
CA SER A 183 6.69 -4.51 7.90
C SER A 183 7.46 -5.80 8.24
N ASP A 184 7.19 -6.41 9.39
CA ASP A 184 7.83 -7.65 9.81
C ASP A 184 7.51 -8.82 8.86
N VAL A 185 6.25 -8.95 8.43
CA VAL A 185 5.86 -9.96 7.44
C VAL A 185 6.58 -9.75 6.10
N CYS A 186 6.71 -8.50 5.65
CA CYS A 186 7.43 -8.19 4.41
C CYS A 186 8.92 -8.52 4.51
N LEU A 187 9.57 -8.15 5.62
CA LEU A 187 10.99 -8.43 5.84
C LEU A 187 11.25 -9.94 5.99
N ASN A 188 10.39 -10.67 6.71
CA ASN A 188 10.49 -12.13 6.81
C ASN A 188 10.25 -12.84 5.46
N PHE A 189 9.44 -12.24 4.58
CA PHE A 189 9.29 -12.71 3.20
C PHE A 189 10.57 -12.41 2.39
N ALA A 190 11.11 -11.20 2.51
CA ALA A 190 12.34 -10.78 1.84
C ALA A 190 13.53 -11.69 2.19
N ASP A 191 13.67 -12.06 3.46
CA ASP A 191 14.72 -12.96 3.94
C ASP A 191 14.70 -14.34 3.23
N LYS A 192 13.51 -14.84 2.88
CA LYS A 192 13.32 -16.13 2.18
C LYS A 192 13.52 -16.04 0.66
N HIS A 193 13.36 -14.84 0.09
CA HIS A 193 13.43 -14.58 -1.35
C HIS A 193 14.47 -13.52 -1.70
N ALA A 194 15.54 -13.41 -0.90
CA ALA A 194 16.44 -12.26 -0.88
C ALA A 194 17.02 -11.92 -2.27
N SER A 195 17.59 -12.91 -2.96
CA SER A 195 18.17 -12.70 -4.30
C SER A 195 17.14 -12.25 -5.34
N GLU A 196 15.92 -12.79 -5.30
CA GLU A 196 14.85 -12.41 -6.23
C GLU A 196 14.38 -10.98 -5.96
N VAL A 197 14.17 -10.64 -4.69
CA VAL A 197 13.76 -9.32 -4.20
C VAL A 197 14.77 -8.23 -4.58
N LEU A 198 16.06 -8.46 -4.32
CA LEU A 198 17.15 -7.53 -4.63
C LEU A 198 17.26 -7.22 -6.13
N SER A 199 16.75 -8.11 -6.97
CA SER A 199 16.74 -7.96 -8.43
C SER A 199 15.49 -7.25 -8.97
N THR A 200 14.51 -6.93 -8.12
CA THR A 200 13.25 -6.30 -8.55
C THR A 200 13.40 -4.80 -8.77
N GLN A 201 12.56 -4.25 -9.65
CA GLN A 201 12.41 -2.80 -9.77
C GLN A 201 11.85 -2.16 -8.50
N GLY A 202 11.05 -2.92 -7.72
CA GLY A 202 10.52 -2.44 -6.44
C GLY A 202 11.62 -2.11 -5.43
N PHE A 203 12.71 -2.90 -5.40
CA PHE A 203 13.86 -2.58 -4.54
C PHE A 203 14.49 -1.23 -4.87
N LEU A 204 14.57 -0.90 -6.17
CA LEU A 204 15.11 0.39 -6.65
C LEU A 204 14.20 1.57 -6.33
N GLN A 205 12.97 1.35 -5.89
CA GLN A 205 12.00 2.41 -5.52
C GLN A 205 11.86 2.58 -4.02
N LEU A 206 12.51 1.74 -3.20
CA LEU A 206 12.48 1.85 -1.75
C LEU A 206 13.06 3.19 -1.28
N SER A 207 12.48 3.75 -0.21
CA SER A 207 13.08 4.85 0.53
C SER A 207 14.43 4.43 1.15
N ALA A 208 15.32 5.41 1.35
CA ALA A 208 16.66 5.13 1.84
C ALA A 208 16.64 4.44 3.22
N SER A 209 15.74 4.85 4.11
CA SER A 209 15.56 4.23 5.43
C SER A 209 15.06 2.79 5.32
N ALA A 210 14.15 2.50 4.39
CA ALA A 210 13.69 1.14 4.13
C ALA A 210 14.82 0.24 3.59
N VAL A 211 15.65 0.75 2.67
CA VAL A 211 16.84 0.03 2.18
C VAL A 211 17.79 -0.25 3.34
N GLU A 212 18.17 0.78 4.11
CA GLU A 212 19.11 0.65 5.24
C GLU A 212 18.65 -0.42 6.23
N LEU A 213 17.38 -0.38 6.64
CA LEU A 213 16.81 -1.35 7.58
C LEU A 213 16.76 -2.77 7.02
N MET A 214 16.45 -2.93 5.73
CA MET A 214 16.44 -4.23 5.07
C MET A 214 17.86 -4.83 5.02
N ILE A 215 18.85 -4.06 4.57
CA ILE A 215 20.23 -4.55 4.41
C ILE A 215 21.00 -4.66 5.72
N GLN A 216 20.56 -4.00 6.79
CA GLN A 216 21.18 -4.15 8.11
C GLN A 216 20.95 -5.54 8.70
N ARG A 217 19.85 -6.22 8.32
CA ARG A 217 19.44 -7.50 8.89
C ARG A 217 20.43 -8.61 8.61
N ASP A 218 20.76 -9.36 9.66
CA ASP A 218 21.51 -10.62 9.55
C ASP A 218 20.75 -11.67 8.73
N SER A 219 19.42 -11.64 8.76
CA SER A 219 18.56 -12.63 8.12
C SER A 219 18.37 -12.47 6.62
N LEU A 220 18.88 -11.40 6.00
CA LEU A 220 18.80 -11.19 4.55
C LEU A 220 19.77 -12.13 3.81
N CYS A 221 19.33 -13.36 3.57
CA CYS A 221 20.14 -14.46 3.03
C CYS A 221 20.44 -14.33 1.53
N ALA A 222 21.30 -13.38 1.16
CA ALA A 222 21.86 -13.25 -0.18
C ALA A 222 23.40 -13.15 -0.12
N PRO A 223 24.13 -13.59 -1.17
CA PRO A 223 25.54 -13.29 -1.31
C PRO A 223 25.78 -11.78 -1.19
N GLU A 224 26.78 -11.35 -0.41
CA GLU A 224 27.00 -9.93 -0.16
C GLU A 224 27.25 -9.13 -1.45
N ILE A 225 27.83 -9.78 -2.46
CA ILE A 225 28.03 -9.18 -3.78
C ILE A 225 26.71 -8.83 -4.49
N ASP A 226 25.64 -9.62 -4.29
CA ASP A 226 24.33 -9.34 -4.89
C ASP A 226 23.65 -8.17 -4.16
N ILE A 227 23.81 -8.09 -2.83
CA ILE A 227 23.37 -6.93 -2.03
C ILE A 227 24.10 -5.66 -2.51
N PHE A 228 25.42 -5.72 -2.68
CA PHE A 228 26.19 -4.59 -3.21
C PHE A 228 25.73 -4.17 -4.60
N ARG A 229 25.48 -5.11 -5.52
CA ARG A 229 24.99 -4.80 -6.87
C ARG A 229 23.64 -4.08 -6.83
N ALA A 230 22.73 -4.53 -5.97
CA ALA A 230 21.42 -3.92 -5.78
C ALA A 230 21.54 -2.51 -5.18
N VAL A 231 22.33 -2.34 -4.12
CA VAL A 231 22.61 -1.04 -3.49
C VAL A 231 23.27 -0.08 -4.47
N ARG A 232 24.27 -0.53 -5.23
CA ARG A 232 24.92 0.28 -6.28
C ARG A 232 23.92 0.81 -7.30
N GLU A 233 22.99 -0.04 -7.74
CA GLU A 233 21.95 0.38 -8.69
C GLU A 233 20.96 1.34 -8.03
N TRP A 234 20.58 1.11 -6.78
CA TRP A 234 19.73 2.04 -6.02
C TRP A 234 20.38 3.43 -5.87
N VAL A 235 21.67 3.50 -5.51
CA VAL A 235 22.43 4.76 -5.41
C VAL A 235 22.50 5.47 -6.77
N ARG A 236 22.65 4.72 -7.86
CA ARG A 236 22.66 5.28 -9.23
C ARG A 236 21.34 5.95 -9.60
N GLN A 237 20.21 5.46 -9.10
CA GLN A 237 18.88 6.05 -9.31
C GLN A 237 18.59 7.24 -8.38
N HIS A 238 19.33 7.35 -7.27
CA HIS A 238 19.15 8.40 -6.26
C HIS A 238 20.42 9.26 -6.07
N PRO A 239 20.95 9.91 -7.13
CA PRO A 239 22.21 10.65 -7.05
C PRO A 239 22.16 11.86 -6.10
N GLN A 240 20.96 12.26 -5.68
CA GLN A 240 20.75 13.39 -4.76
C GLN A 240 20.91 12.99 -3.27
N GLN A 241 20.84 11.68 -2.95
CA GLN A 241 20.80 11.15 -1.59
C GLN A 241 22.17 10.61 -1.16
N VAL A 242 23.19 11.48 -1.17
CA VAL A 242 24.58 11.08 -0.94
C VAL A 242 24.80 10.62 0.50
N GLU A 243 24.27 11.37 1.48
CA GLU A 243 24.44 11.02 2.90
C GLU A 243 23.76 9.69 3.24
N GLU A 244 22.55 9.48 2.72
CA GLU A 244 21.81 8.24 2.94
C GLU A 244 22.47 7.07 2.21
N ALA A 245 23.03 7.30 1.00
CA ALA A 245 23.82 6.30 0.29
C ALA A 245 25.03 5.86 1.12
N ASP A 246 25.76 6.79 1.75
CA ASP A 246 26.89 6.46 2.62
C ASP A 246 26.45 5.63 3.85
N MET A 247 25.31 5.96 4.46
CA MET A 247 24.74 5.19 5.58
C MET A 247 24.38 3.76 5.17
N ILE A 248 23.80 3.59 3.98
CA ILE A 248 23.45 2.29 3.39
C ILE A 248 24.73 1.50 3.07
N LEU A 249 25.70 2.11 2.39
CA LEU A 249 26.97 1.49 2.03
C LEU A 249 27.76 1.01 3.26
N ALA A 250 27.67 1.73 4.37
CA ALA A 250 28.28 1.35 5.65
C ALA A 250 27.69 0.06 6.27
N LYS A 251 26.50 -0.39 5.83
CA LYS A 251 25.91 -1.67 6.29
C LYS A 251 26.38 -2.89 5.49
N LEU A 252 27.12 -2.68 4.41
CA LEU A 252 27.65 -3.76 3.58
C LEU A 252 28.81 -4.45 4.30
N ARG A 253 28.80 -5.78 4.27
CA ARG A 253 29.80 -6.64 4.92
C ARG A 253 30.87 -7.03 3.91
N LEU A 254 31.66 -6.05 3.47
CA LEU A 254 32.73 -6.24 2.46
C LEU A 254 33.62 -7.48 2.68
N PRO A 255 33.99 -7.85 3.93
CA PRO A 255 34.76 -9.08 4.20
C PRO A 255 34.08 -10.37 3.73
N LEU A 256 32.77 -10.37 3.47
CA LEU A 256 32.04 -11.54 2.97
C LEU A 256 32.07 -11.69 1.43
N MET A 257 32.64 -10.72 0.70
CA MET A 257 32.79 -10.79 -0.76
C MET A 257 34.08 -11.49 -1.17
N LYS A 258 34.11 -12.11 -2.35
CA LYS A 258 35.36 -12.68 -2.88
C LYS A 258 36.34 -11.57 -3.27
N LEU A 259 37.65 -11.84 -3.16
CA LEU A 259 38.69 -10.90 -3.59
C LEU A 259 38.50 -10.45 -5.05
N ASP A 260 38.09 -11.36 -5.93
CA ASP A 260 37.79 -11.04 -7.33
C ASP A 260 36.66 -10.00 -7.46
N ASP A 261 35.58 -10.16 -6.69
CA ASP A 261 34.47 -9.22 -6.67
C ASP A 261 34.86 -7.85 -6.08
N LEU A 262 35.67 -7.84 -5.01
CA LEU A 262 36.17 -6.60 -4.40
C LEU A 262 37.01 -5.77 -5.39
N LEU A 263 37.88 -6.44 -6.16
CA LEU A 263 38.79 -5.76 -7.09
C LEU A 263 38.14 -5.41 -8.42
N ASN A 264 37.26 -6.26 -8.94
CA ASN A 264 36.72 -6.13 -10.30
C ASN A 264 35.29 -5.57 -10.35
N VAL A 265 34.56 -5.55 -9.23
CA VAL A 265 33.17 -5.04 -9.16
C VAL A 265 33.05 -3.87 -8.19
N VAL A 266 33.58 -4.00 -6.97
CA VAL A 266 33.44 -2.98 -5.92
C VAL A 266 34.36 -1.79 -6.19
N ARG A 267 35.67 -2.03 -6.34
CA ARG A 267 36.65 -0.97 -6.57
C ARG A 267 36.35 -0.08 -7.79
N PRO A 268 35.97 -0.62 -8.97
CA PRO A 268 35.66 0.20 -10.14
C PRO A 268 34.37 1.01 -10.01
N SER A 269 33.50 0.68 -9.05
CA SER A 269 32.26 1.43 -8.84
C SER A 269 32.48 2.84 -8.29
N GLY A 270 33.60 3.07 -7.59
CA GLY A 270 33.90 4.34 -6.93
C GLY A 270 33.01 4.69 -5.73
N LEU A 271 32.12 3.79 -5.30
CA LEU A 271 31.20 4.04 -4.18
C LEU A 271 31.84 3.85 -2.80
N LEU A 272 32.94 3.11 -2.71
CA LEU A 272 33.63 2.80 -1.46
C LEU A 272 35.10 3.22 -1.57
N SER A 273 35.68 3.69 -0.47
CA SER A 273 37.08 4.11 -0.43
C SER A 273 38.01 2.92 -0.65
N SER A 274 39.20 3.19 -1.19
CA SER A 274 40.23 2.16 -1.34
C SER A 274 40.64 1.58 0.02
N ASP A 275 40.64 2.41 1.07
CA ASP A 275 40.96 1.98 2.44
C ASP A 275 39.92 0.98 2.97
N ALA A 276 38.61 1.22 2.76
CA ALA A 276 37.57 0.29 3.18
C ALA A 276 37.71 -1.09 2.51
N ILE A 277 38.13 -1.13 1.25
CA ILE A 277 38.39 -2.38 0.52
C ILE A 277 39.64 -3.09 1.07
N LEU A 278 40.71 -2.35 1.35
CA LEU A 278 41.94 -2.90 1.91
C LEU A 278 41.72 -3.44 3.34
N ASP A 279 40.95 -2.72 4.16
CA ASP A 279 40.56 -3.15 5.50
C ASP A 279 39.73 -4.43 5.43
N ALA A 280 38.81 -4.55 4.48
CA ALA A 280 38.05 -5.77 4.27
C ALA A 280 38.93 -6.97 3.87
N ILE A 281 39.92 -6.77 3.00
CA ILE A 281 40.87 -7.82 2.60
C ILE A 281 41.75 -8.22 3.79
N LYS A 282 42.21 -7.26 4.58
CA LYS A 282 42.97 -7.52 5.80
C LYS A 282 42.14 -8.34 6.78
N GLU A 283 40.88 -7.97 6.99
CA GLU A 283 39.96 -8.70 7.86
C GLU A 283 39.75 -10.15 7.40
N GLN A 284 39.63 -10.40 6.09
CA GLN A 284 39.55 -11.76 5.53
C GLN A 284 40.78 -12.62 5.82
N GLN A 285 41.97 -12.01 5.91
CA GLN A 285 43.22 -12.73 6.15
C GLN A 285 43.49 -12.97 7.64
N GLU A 286 43.11 -12.02 8.49
CA GLU A 286 43.37 -12.06 9.93
C GLU A 286 42.32 -12.87 10.70
N LYS A 287 41.04 -12.81 10.28
CA LYS A 287 39.95 -13.49 10.98
C LYS A 287 39.73 -14.90 10.47
N LYS A 288 39.35 -15.80 11.38
CA LYS A 288 38.82 -17.11 10.99
C LYS A 288 37.44 -16.95 10.37
N SER A 289 37.05 -17.82 9.45
CA SER A 289 35.71 -17.77 8.82
C SER A 289 34.57 -17.72 9.87
N VAL A 290 34.70 -18.42 11.00
CA VAL A 290 33.70 -18.42 12.08
C VAL A 290 33.54 -17.07 12.82
N GLU A 291 34.49 -16.14 12.65
CA GLU A 291 34.47 -14.80 13.27
C GLU A 291 33.86 -13.74 12.34
N LEU A 292 33.61 -14.09 11.08
CA LEU A 292 32.95 -13.22 10.11
C LEU A 292 31.43 -13.25 10.33
N THR A 293 30.79 -12.09 10.25
CA THR A 293 29.35 -11.91 10.51
C THR A 293 28.52 -12.27 9.28
N TYR A 294 28.53 -13.55 8.89
CA TYR A 294 27.72 -14.05 7.77
C TYR A 294 26.22 -13.76 7.97
N ARG A 295 25.52 -13.55 6.86
CA ARG A 295 24.06 -13.45 6.85
C ARG A 295 23.45 -14.85 6.91
N GLY A 296 22.39 -15.00 7.70
CA GLY A 296 21.73 -16.26 7.99
C GLY A 296 20.52 -16.05 8.89
N PHE A 297 19.56 -16.96 8.83
CA PHE A 297 18.48 -17.04 9.81
C PHE A 297 18.35 -18.46 10.35
N LEU A 298 17.86 -18.57 11.58
CA LEU A 298 17.59 -19.86 12.21
C LEU A 298 16.35 -20.49 11.57
N LEU A 299 16.47 -21.75 11.19
CA LEU A 299 15.33 -22.60 10.85
C LEU A 299 15.05 -23.53 12.05
N PRO A 300 14.06 -23.22 12.90
CA PRO A 300 13.70 -24.09 14.02
C PRO A 300 13.37 -25.49 13.50
N ASP A 301 13.84 -26.52 14.21
CA ASP A 301 13.57 -27.93 13.93
C ASP A 301 14.05 -28.44 12.56
N VAL A 302 14.88 -27.69 11.84
CA VAL A 302 15.49 -28.11 10.56
C VAL A 302 16.97 -28.41 10.74
N ASN A 303 17.38 -29.64 10.43
CA ASN A 303 18.80 -29.99 10.33
C ASN A 303 19.39 -29.47 9.00
N VAL A 304 20.07 -28.33 9.07
CA VAL A 304 20.76 -27.72 7.91
C VAL A 304 22.06 -28.43 7.54
N ALA A 305 22.60 -29.32 8.38
CA ALA A 305 23.78 -30.13 8.08
C ALA A 305 23.42 -31.37 7.24
N THR A 306 22.65 -31.18 6.18
CA THR A 306 22.22 -32.24 5.26
C THR A 306 22.61 -31.89 3.82
N VAL A 307 22.73 -32.92 2.99
CA VAL A 307 23.09 -32.77 1.57
C VAL A 307 22.09 -31.90 0.81
N ALA A 308 20.83 -31.85 1.28
CA ALA A 308 19.78 -30.99 0.73
C ALA A 308 20.11 -29.48 0.83
N PHE A 309 20.93 -29.09 1.82
CA PHE A 309 21.44 -27.72 1.99
C PHE A 309 22.91 -27.60 1.55
N ASN A 310 23.37 -28.50 0.67
CA ASN A 310 24.75 -28.57 0.19
C ASN A 310 25.80 -28.71 1.31
N ALA A 311 25.41 -29.26 2.46
CA ALA A 311 26.37 -29.56 3.51
C ALA A 311 27.25 -30.75 3.09
N SER A 312 28.56 -30.58 3.19
CA SER A 312 29.55 -31.63 2.94
C SER A 312 30.37 -31.91 4.19
N VAL A 313 30.63 -33.18 4.49
CA VAL A 313 31.57 -33.57 5.55
C VAL A 313 32.98 -33.23 5.09
N LEU A 314 33.69 -32.42 5.88
CA LEU A 314 35.11 -32.18 5.67
C LEU A 314 35.87 -33.45 6.06
N THR A 315 36.16 -34.32 5.09
CA THR A 315 37.10 -35.41 5.28
C THR A 315 38.51 -34.81 5.29
N GLU A 316 39.23 -34.93 6.39
CA GLU A 316 40.65 -34.55 6.47
C GLU A 316 41.39 -35.22 5.29
N VAL A 317 41.86 -34.40 4.35
CA VAL A 317 42.83 -34.86 3.36
C VAL A 317 44.06 -35.24 4.16
N SER A 318 44.36 -36.53 4.19
CA SER A 318 45.55 -37.07 4.83
C SER A 318 46.76 -36.27 4.34
N VAL A 319 47.44 -35.61 5.27
CA VAL A 319 48.79 -35.08 5.05
C VAL A 319 49.67 -36.30 4.82
N ALA A 320 49.74 -36.76 3.57
CA ALA A 320 50.76 -37.68 3.12
C ALA A 320 52.06 -36.87 3.03
N LEU A 321 52.81 -36.88 4.13
CA LEU A 321 54.24 -36.62 4.12
C LEU A 321 54.88 -37.61 3.14
N ASN A 322 55.39 -37.11 2.03
CA ASN A 322 56.47 -37.70 1.25
C ASN A 322 57.60 -36.67 1.14
#